data_AF-A0A2T4J8J2-F1
#
_entry.id   AF-A0A2T4J8J2-F1
#
_cell.length_a   1.000
_cell.length_b   1.000
_cell.length_c   1.000
_cell.angle_alpha   90.00
_cell.angle_beta   90.00
_cell.angle_gamma   90.00
#
_symmetry.space_group_name_H-M   'P 1'
#
loop_
_entity.id
_entity.type
_entity.pdbx_description
1 polymer ?
#
loop_
_entity_poly.entity_id
_entity_poly.type
_entity_poly.pdbx_seq_one_letter_code
_entity_poly.pdbx_strand_id
1 'polypeptide(L)'
;MDRDSHTRRGKWSEAGVPKKGWTCVGFEDLEEPSQLCEMCDSAEIRYAHIMEHPDYPGSLQVGCVCAEHMEEDYKRPREREKRLRNSARRRAAWPSRKWRTSRQGNLYINTDGFNLTVYRAGAGWSVRVLRRASGAVQAGSKVYSAETDAKLAAFNALLWAKDHL
;
A
#
# COMPACT_ATOMS: atom_id res chain seq x y z
N MET A 1 -19.25 -14.87 -6.88
CA MET A 1 -19.64 -14.10 -8.08
C MET A 1 -18.94 -14.73 -9.26
N ASP A 2 -19.72 -15.05 -10.30
CA ASP A 2 -19.25 -15.71 -11.51
C ASP A 2 -18.29 -14.80 -12.30
N ARG A 3 -17.11 -15.29 -12.68
CA ARG A 3 -16.04 -14.50 -13.31
C ARG A 3 -16.47 -13.95 -14.67
N ASP A 4 -17.31 -14.70 -15.37
CA ASP A 4 -17.85 -14.33 -16.69
C ASP A 4 -18.93 -13.26 -16.62
N SER A 5 -19.43 -12.91 -15.43
CA SER A 5 -20.42 -11.84 -15.29
C SER A 5 -19.84 -10.45 -15.53
N HIS A 6 -18.53 -10.26 -15.35
CA HIS A 6 -17.89 -8.96 -15.50
C HIS A 6 -17.79 -8.53 -16.97
N THR A 7 -17.64 -9.46 -17.90
CA THR A 7 -17.38 -9.17 -19.33
C THR A 7 -18.65 -8.99 -20.18
N ARG A 8 -19.83 -8.94 -19.57
CA ARG A 8 -21.14 -8.86 -20.27
C ARG A 8 -21.87 -7.52 -20.07
N ARG A 9 -21.24 -6.53 -19.43
CA ARG A 9 -21.87 -5.26 -19.04
C ARG A 9 -20.87 -4.11 -19.01
N GLY A 10 -21.38 -2.88 -18.89
CA GLY A 10 -20.57 -1.67 -18.94
C GLY A 10 -19.84 -1.55 -20.26
N LYS A 11 -18.63 -0.99 -20.22
CA LYS A 11 -17.76 -0.83 -21.39
C LYS A 11 -17.35 -2.14 -22.06
N TRP A 12 -17.49 -3.31 -21.41
CA TRP A 12 -17.31 -4.59 -22.10
C TRP A 12 -18.28 -4.81 -23.27
N SER A 13 -19.47 -4.21 -23.23
CA SER A 13 -20.49 -4.34 -24.28
C SER A 13 -20.50 -3.15 -25.26
N GLU A 14 -19.70 -2.11 -25.02
CA GLU A 14 -19.64 -0.90 -25.84
C GLU A 14 -18.81 -1.12 -27.12
N ALA A 15 -19.35 -0.75 -28.27
CA ALA A 15 -18.62 -0.79 -29.54
C ALA A 15 -17.51 0.27 -29.54
N GLY A 16 -16.34 -0.07 -30.09
CA GLY A 16 -15.18 0.84 -30.14
C GLY A 16 -14.33 0.88 -28.87
N VAL A 17 -14.75 0.24 -27.77
CA VAL A 17 -13.87 0.06 -26.59
C VAL A 17 -13.07 -1.24 -26.76
N PRO A 18 -11.72 -1.19 -26.80
CA PRO A 18 -10.88 -2.39 -26.87
C PRO A 18 -11.15 -3.32 -25.68
N LYS A 19 -11.20 -4.62 -25.92
CA LYS A 19 -11.47 -5.60 -24.85
C LYS A 19 -10.20 -6.19 -24.27
N LYS A 20 -9.13 -6.20 -25.05
CA LYS A 20 -7.82 -6.81 -24.79
C LYS A 20 -6.72 -5.80 -25.16
N GLY A 21 -5.46 -6.12 -24.86
CA GLY A 21 -4.30 -5.32 -25.25
C GLY A 21 -4.04 -4.09 -24.39
N TRP A 22 -4.69 -3.98 -23.23
CA TRP A 22 -4.49 -2.84 -22.32
C TRP A 22 -3.21 -3.01 -21.51
N THR A 23 -2.63 -1.88 -21.08
CA THR A 23 -1.46 -1.85 -20.20
C THR A 23 -1.80 -1.14 -18.90
N CYS A 24 -1.41 -1.74 -17.77
CA CYS A 24 -1.51 -1.09 -16.46
C CYS A 24 -0.34 -0.11 -16.28
N VAL A 25 -0.63 1.18 -16.29
CA VAL A 25 0.36 2.28 -16.15
C VAL A 25 0.43 2.84 -14.73
N GLY A 26 -0.56 2.54 -13.91
CA GLY A 26 -0.62 2.97 -12.51
C GLY A 26 -1.49 2.06 -11.67
N PHE A 27 -1.32 2.14 -10.34
CA PHE A 27 -2.08 1.31 -9.41
C PHE A 27 -2.21 2.00 -8.05
N GLU A 28 -3.45 2.17 -7.58
CA GLU A 28 -3.80 3.01 -6.44
C GLU A 28 -4.66 2.24 -5.40
N ASP A 29 -4.48 2.57 -4.11
CA ASP A 29 -5.35 2.12 -3.01
C ASP A 29 -6.21 3.32 -2.57
N LEU A 30 -7.51 3.28 -2.88
CA LEU A 30 -8.50 4.31 -2.58
C LEU A 30 -8.92 4.35 -1.10
N GLU A 31 -8.18 3.64 -0.24
CA GLU A 31 -8.41 3.44 1.21
C GLU A 31 -9.67 2.62 1.56
N GLU A 32 -10.77 2.85 0.85
CA GLU A 32 -12.04 2.14 0.95
C GLU A 32 -12.63 1.85 -0.45
N PRO A 33 -13.59 0.90 -0.58
CA PRO A 33 -14.29 0.68 -1.85
C PRO A 33 -15.18 1.88 -2.18
N SER A 34 -14.63 2.89 -2.88
CA SER A 34 -15.28 4.18 -3.09
C SER A 34 -15.54 4.51 -4.56
N GLN A 35 -15.05 3.69 -5.49
CA GLN A 35 -15.18 3.95 -6.92
C GLN A 35 -15.80 2.76 -7.64
N LEU A 36 -16.64 3.02 -8.63
CA LEU A 36 -17.16 1.98 -9.52
C LEU A 36 -16.12 1.63 -10.59
N CYS A 37 -15.87 0.35 -10.82
CA CYS A 37 -14.98 -0.12 -11.88
C CYS A 37 -15.46 0.37 -13.25
N GLU A 38 -14.69 1.24 -13.91
CA GLU A 38 -15.10 1.94 -15.14
C GLU A 38 -15.24 1.03 -16.36
N MET A 39 -14.73 -0.21 -16.30
CA MET A 39 -14.87 -1.17 -17.40
C MET A 39 -16.16 -1.99 -17.32
N CYS A 40 -16.59 -2.39 -16.12
CA CYS A 40 -17.78 -3.25 -15.95
C CYS A 40 -18.97 -2.53 -15.31
N ASP A 41 -18.80 -1.29 -14.86
CA ASP A 41 -19.82 -0.43 -14.24
C ASP A 41 -20.66 -1.12 -13.17
N SER A 42 -20.03 -1.97 -12.35
CA SER A 42 -20.79 -2.82 -11.41
C SER A 42 -20.11 -3.13 -10.09
N ALA A 43 -18.79 -3.13 -10.05
CA ALA A 43 -18.05 -3.50 -8.85
C ALA A 43 -17.49 -2.24 -8.22
N GLU A 44 -17.81 -2.00 -6.96
CA GLU A 44 -17.09 -1.02 -6.15
C GLU A 44 -15.69 -1.56 -5.85
N ILE A 45 -14.69 -0.75 -6.21
CA ILE A 45 -13.28 -1.09 -6.12
C ILE A 45 -12.61 -0.19 -5.11
N ARG A 46 -11.73 -0.80 -4.31
CA ARG A 46 -10.76 -0.10 -3.45
C ARG A 46 -9.40 0.00 -4.12
N TYR A 47 -9.01 -1.04 -4.84
CA TYR A 47 -7.71 -1.10 -5.52
C TYR A 47 -7.91 -0.87 -7.01
N ALA A 48 -7.51 0.31 -7.48
CA ALA A 48 -7.74 0.77 -8.83
C ALA A 48 -6.50 0.54 -9.71
N HIS A 49 -6.66 -0.26 -10.76
CA HIS A 49 -5.69 -0.39 -11.84
C HIS A 49 -5.96 0.69 -12.88
N ILE A 50 -4.97 1.55 -13.14
CA ILE A 50 -5.03 2.57 -14.17
C ILE A 50 -4.57 1.93 -15.48
N MET A 51 -5.50 1.79 -16.42
CA MET A 51 -5.37 1.03 -17.66
C MET A 51 -5.39 1.96 -18.86
N GLU A 52 -4.43 1.81 -19.77
CA GLU A 52 -4.38 2.53 -21.04
C GLU A 52 -4.36 1.55 -22.22
N HIS A 53 -4.94 1.97 -23.35
CA HIS A 53 -4.88 1.24 -24.61
C HIS A 53 -4.61 2.23 -25.76
N PRO A 54 -3.75 1.91 -26.74
CA PRO A 54 -3.43 2.82 -27.86
C PRO A 54 -4.67 3.32 -28.62
N ASP A 55 -5.65 2.43 -28.81
CA ASP A 55 -6.91 2.71 -29.51
C ASP A 55 -8.04 3.23 -28.59
N TYR A 56 -7.76 3.65 -27.36
CA TYR A 56 -8.77 4.22 -26.45
C TYR A 56 -8.36 5.63 -25.97
N PRO A 57 -9.25 6.63 -26.06
CA PRO A 57 -8.92 7.96 -25.56
C PRO A 57 -8.90 7.98 -24.03
N GLY A 58 -7.71 8.07 -23.45
CA GLY A 58 -7.49 8.21 -22.02
C GLY A 58 -7.31 6.89 -21.27
N SER A 59 -7.38 6.97 -19.94
CA SER A 59 -7.18 5.83 -19.04
C SER A 59 -8.48 5.40 -18.36
N LEU A 60 -8.62 4.12 -18.06
CA LEU A 60 -9.68 3.57 -17.22
C LEU A 60 -9.13 3.10 -15.88
N GLN A 61 -9.85 3.39 -14.81
CA GLN A 61 -9.60 2.88 -13.47
C GLN A 61 -10.51 1.69 -13.17
N VAL A 62 -9.91 0.51 -13.08
CA VAL A 62 -10.65 -0.76 -13.06
C VAL A 62 -10.24 -1.64 -11.90
N GLY A 63 -11.15 -2.54 -11.52
CA GLY A 63 -10.86 -3.58 -10.53
C GLY A 63 -9.99 -4.69 -11.09
N CYS A 64 -9.35 -5.43 -10.18
CA CYS A 64 -8.43 -6.53 -10.48
C CYS A 64 -8.96 -7.50 -11.53
N VAL A 65 -10.22 -7.96 -11.41
CA VAL A 65 -10.82 -8.90 -12.39
C VAL A 65 -10.90 -8.28 -13.78
N CYS A 66 -11.28 -7.01 -13.92
CA CYS A 66 -11.32 -6.37 -15.24
C CYS A 66 -9.91 -6.18 -15.81
N ALA A 67 -8.94 -5.76 -14.99
CA ALA A 67 -7.54 -5.66 -15.39
C ALA A 67 -6.99 -6.99 -15.93
N GLU A 68 -7.29 -8.12 -15.29
CA GLU A 68 -6.89 -9.45 -15.79
C GLU A 68 -7.37 -9.72 -17.21
N HIS A 69 -8.63 -9.41 -17.48
CA HIS A 69 -9.20 -9.62 -18.80
C HIS A 69 -8.64 -8.62 -19.81
N MET A 70 -8.45 -7.36 -19.43
CA MET A 70 -7.96 -6.29 -20.30
C MET A 70 -6.50 -6.47 -20.70
N GLU A 71 -5.64 -6.92 -19.78
CA GLU A 71 -4.20 -7.20 -20.02
C GLU A 71 -3.94 -8.59 -20.59
N GLU A 72 -4.94 -9.49 -20.56
CA GLU A 72 -4.76 -10.93 -20.83
C GLU A 72 -3.76 -11.60 -19.88
N ASP A 73 -3.64 -11.06 -18.66
CA ASP A 73 -2.75 -11.54 -17.62
C ASP A 73 -3.51 -11.78 -16.31
N TYR A 74 -3.66 -13.06 -15.95
CA TYR A 74 -4.38 -13.48 -14.75
C TYR A 74 -3.48 -13.60 -13.48
N LYS A 75 -2.24 -13.11 -13.56
CA LYS A 75 -1.25 -13.14 -12.47
C LYS A 75 -0.85 -11.74 -12.02
N ARG A 76 -0.35 -10.90 -12.94
CA ARG A 76 0.21 -9.58 -12.59
C ARG A 76 -0.77 -8.65 -11.89
N PRO A 77 -2.06 -8.53 -12.29
CA PRO A 77 -3.03 -7.72 -11.57
C PRO A 77 -3.19 -8.16 -10.11
N ARG A 78 -3.30 -9.47 -9.86
CA ARG A 78 -3.40 -10.02 -8.50
C ARG A 78 -2.15 -9.78 -7.67
N GLU A 79 -0.97 -9.88 -8.28
CA GLU A 79 0.30 -9.63 -7.60
C GLU A 79 0.44 -8.16 -7.17
N ARG A 80 0.07 -7.23 -8.06
CA ARG A 80 0.00 -5.79 -7.74
C ARG A 80 -0.91 -5.54 -6.54
N GLU A 81 -2.14 -6.05 -6.58
CA GLU A 81 -3.10 -5.89 -5.48
C GLU A 81 -2.62 -6.52 -4.18
N LYS A 82 -2.11 -7.76 -4.25
CA LYS A 82 -1.55 -8.46 -3.09
C LYS A 82 -0.41 -7.66 -2.44
N ARG A 83 0.45 -7.01 -3.23
CA ARG A 83 1.56 -6.19 -2.72
C ARG A 83 1.07 -4.99 -1.92
N LEU A 84 0.10 -4.24 -2.43
CA LEU A 84 -0.47 -3.08 -1.73
C LEU A 84 -1.27 -3.49 -0.52
N ARG A 85 -2.16 -4.47 -0.64
CA ARG A 85 -2.93 -5.03 0.47
C ARG A 85 -2.03 -5.51 1.61
N ASN A 86 -0.96 -6.23 1.29
CA ASN A 86 0.01 -6.68 2.30
C ASN A 86 0.76 -5.51 2.93
N SER A 87 1.05 -4.46 2.17
CA SER A 87 1.72 -3.26 2.69
C SER A 87 0.81 -2.46 3.62
N ALA A 88 -0.46 -2.25 3.23
CA ALA A 88 -1.48 -1.63 4.06
C ALA A 88 -1.71 -2.42 5.35
N ARG A 89 -1.85 -3.76 5.25
CA ARG A 89 -2.00 -4.64 6.41
C ARG A 89 -0.79 -4.58 7.35
N ARG A 90 0.43 -4.61 6.80
CA ARG A 90 1.66 -4.49 7.63
C ARG A 90 1.72 -3.16 8.35
N ARG A 91 1.36 -2.07 7.67
CA ARG A 91 1.31 -0.72 8.25
C ARG A 91 0.27 -0.63 9.37
N ALA A 92 -0.94 -1.14 9.15
CA ALA A 92 -2.02 -1.16 10.13
C ALA A 92 -1.69 -2.03 11.36
N ALA A 93 -1.09 -3.20 11.14
CA ALA A 93 -0.69 -4.11 12.23
C ALA A 93 0.61 -3.69 12.92
N TRP A 94 1.30 -2.67 12.43
CA TRP A 94 2.61 -2.30 12.94
C TRP A 94 2.60 -1.82 14.40
N PRO A 95 1.69 -0.91 14.81
CA PRO A 95 1.65 -0.42 16.20
C PRO A 95 1.34 -1.52 17.21
N SER A 96 0.63 -2.58 16.81
CA SER A 96 0.25 -3.71 17.67
C SER A 96 1.31 -4.83 17.74
N ARG A 97 2.43 -4.70 17.02
CA ARG A 97 3.55 -5.64 17.18
C ARG A 97 4.07 -5.65 18.62
N LYS A 98 4.77 -6.73 19.00
CA LYS A 98 5.39 -6.83 20.32
C LYS A 98 6.60 -5.88 20.44
N TRP A 99 6.38 -4.71 21.02
CA TRP A 99 7.43 -3.77 21.43
C TRP A 99 8.01 -4.22 22.78
N ARG A 100 9.33 -4.16 22.92
CA ARG A 100 10.04 -4.43 24.16
C ARG A 100 10.33 -3.12 24.87
N THR A 101 10.42 -3.16 26.19
CA THR A 101 10.86 -2.01 26.99
C THR A 101 12.35 -2.13 27.28
N SER A 102 13.10 -1.06 27.03
CA SER A 102 14.53 -0.96 27.36
C SER A 102 14.73 -0.68 28.86
N ARG A 103 15.97 -0.79 29.36
CA ARG A 103 16.30 -0.41 30.74
C ARG A 103 15.95 1.05 31.07
N GLN A 104 15.96 1.92 30.06
CA GLN A 104 15.63 3.34 30.20
C GLN A 104 14.11 3.62 30.08
N GLY A 105 13.28 2.59 30.01
CA GLY A 105 11.82 2.74 29.86
C GLY A 105 11.35 2.99 28.42
N ASN A 106 12.25 3.15 27.44
CA ASN A 106 11.87 3.36 26.05
C ASN A 106 11.36 2.09 25.39
N LEU A 107 10.34 2.22 24.55
CA LEU A 107 9.84 1.12 23.73
C LEU A 107 10.78 0.91 22.54
N TYR A 108 11.04 -0.33 22.17
CA TYR A 108 11.81 -0.64 20.98
C TYR A 108 11.39 -1.94 20.32
N ILE A 109 11.69 -2.04 19.03
CA ILE A 109 11.58 -3.27 18.25
C ILE A 109 12.82 -3.43 17.37
N ASN A 110 13.33 -4.66 17.30
CA ASN A 110 14.41 -5.02 16.37
C ASN A 110 13.81 -5.76 15.18
N THR A 111 14.02 -5.26 13.96
CA THR A 111 13.58 -5.91 12.72
C THR A 111 14.47 -5.48 11.57
N ASP A 112 14.65 -6.34 10.58
CA ASP A 112 15.34 -6.04 9.32
C ASP A 112 16.76 -5.45 9.47
N GLY A 113 17.48 -5.82 10.54
CA GLY A 113 18.81 -5.27 10.84
C GLY A 113 18.80 -3.91 11.55
N PHE A 114 17.63 -3.39 11.90
CA PHE A 114 17.47 -2.11 12.61
C PHE A 114 16.96 -2.30 14.04
N ASN A 115 17.27 -1.32 14.88
CA ASN A 115 16.59 -1.06 16.15
C ASN A 115 15.77 0.22 16.00
N LEU A 116 14.48 0.11 16.21
CA LEU A 116 13.55 1.24 16.22
C LEU A 116 13.17 1.52 17.66
N THR A 117 13.41 2.74 18.13
CA THR A 117 13.11 3.18 19.49
C THR A 117 12.02 4.25 19.44
N VAL A 118 10.99 4.09 20.26
CA VAL A 118 9.99 5.11 20.59
C VAL A 118 10.27 5.56 22.02
N TYR A 119 10.50 6.85 22.21
CA TYR A 119 10.89 7.44 23.50
C TYR A 119 10.09 8.69 23.82
N ARG A 120 10.01 9.05 25.10
CA ARG A 120 9.35 10.28 25.55
C ARG A 120 10.14 11.51 25.14
N ALA A 121 9.46 12.49 24.55
CA ALA A 121 10.02 13.78 24.14
C ALA A 121 9.06 14.90 24.57
N GLY A 122 9.37 15.56 25.68
CA GLY A 122 8.46 16.53 26.30
C GLY A 122 7.13 15.88 26.69
N ALA A 123 6.02 16.51 26.30
CA ALA A 123 4.67 15.99 26.53
C ALA A 123 4.28 14.83 25.59
N GLY A 124 5.08 14.54 24.56
CA GLY A 124 4.76 13.55 23.53
C GLY A 124 5.81 12.46 23.39
N TRP A 125 5.91 11.95 22.17
CA TRP A 125 6.74 10.83 21.78
C TRP A 125 7.56 11.18 20.54
N SER A 126 8.80 10.69 20.48
CA SER A 126 9.62 10.75 19.27
C SER A 126 10.20 9.37 18.94
N VAL A 127 10.78 9.27 17.75
CA VAL A 127 11.27 8.03 17.16
C VAL A 127 12.75 8.15 16.79
N ARG A 128 13.47 7.04 16.94
CA ARG A 128 14.84 6.87 16.48
C ARG A 128 14.97 5.55 15.74
N VAL A 129 15.72 5.54 14.65
CA VAL A 129 16.15 4.34 13.94
C VAL A 129 17.67 4.22 14.01
N LEU A 130 18.14 3.02 14.32
CA LEU A 130 19.56 2.65 14.38
C LEU A 130 19.78 1.46 13.45
N ARG A 131 20.72 1.55 12.50
CA ARG A 131 21.24 0.39 11.78
C ARG A 131 22.20 -0.36 12.69
N ARG A 132 21.89 -1.61 13.03
CA ARG A 132 22.64 -2.37 14.04
C ARG A 132 24.05 -2.77 13.59
N ALA A 133 24.24 -2.92 12.28
CA ALA A 133 25.53 -3.33 11.71
C ALA A 133 26.56 -2.20 11.70
N SER A 134 26.17 -1.00 11.26
CA SER A 134 27.07 0.16 11.16
C SER A 134 27.02 1.09 12.38
N GLY A 135 25.97 0.99 13.20
CA GLY A 135 25.71 1.95 14.26
C GLY A 135 25.15 3.29 13.77
N ALA A 136 24.86 3.43 12.46
CA ALA A 136 24.26 4.65 11.92
C ALA A 136 22.89 4.93 12.55
N VAL A 137 22.64 6.19 12.93
CA VAL A 137 21.42 6.61 13.63
C VAL A 137 20.75 7.75 12.88
N GLN A 138 19.42 7.69 12.81
CA GLN A 138 18.58 8.84 12.48
C GLN A 138 17.51 9.01 13.58
N ALA A 139 17.38 10.23 14.10
CA ALA A 139 16.29 10.62 15.00
C ALA A 139 15.25 11.46 14.25
N GLY A 140 13.97 11.26 14.58
CA GLY A 140 12.89 12.10 14.11
C GLY A 140 12.84 13.43 14.87
N SER A 141 12.58 14.53 14.15
CA SER A 141 12.35 15.85 14.74
C SER A 141 10.91 16.07 15.18
N LYS A 142 9.96 15.28 14.65
CA LYS A 142 8.53 15.39 14.96
C LYS A 142 8.20 14.75 16.31
N VAL A 143 7.37 15.45 17.10
CA VAL A 143 6.78 14.95 18.34
C VAL A 143 5.33 14.55 18.09
N TYR A 144 4.95 13.36 18.53
CA TYR A 144 3.61 12.79 18.40
C TYR A 144 2.91 12.80 19.75
N SER A 145 1.61 13.13 19.78
CA SER A 145 0.82 13.13 21.01
C SER A 145 0.51 11.70 21.50
N ALA A 146 0.26 10.77 20.59
CA ALA A 146 -0.05 9.37 20.90
C ALA A 146 1.14 8.42 20.65
N GLU A 147 1.29 7.43 21.52
CA GLU A 147 2.31 6.38 21.38
C GLU A 147 2.09 5.55 20.10
N THR A 148 0.84 5.29 19.74
CA THR A 148 0.44 4.56 18.52
C THR A 148 0.93 5.26 17.26
N ASP A 149 0.84 6.59 17.22
CA ASP A 149 1.28 7.40 16.09
C ASP A 149 2.80 7.42 15.99
N ALA A 150 3.51 7.47 17.12
CA ALA A 150 4.96 7.32 17.15
C ALA A 150 5.40 5.93 16.70
N LYS A 151 4.71 4.86 17.11
CA LYS A 151 4.97 3.51 16.61
C LYS A 151 4.78 3.43 15.10
N LEU A 152 3.71 4.01 14.56
CA LEU A 152 3.49 4.09 13.12
C LEU A 152 4.58 4.92 12.41
N ALA A 153 5.01 6.03 13.00
CA ALA A 153 6.12 6.82 12.47
C ALA A 153 7.44 6.04 12.44
N ALA A 154 7.68 5.18 13.43
CA ALA A 154 8.84 4.29 13.44
C ALA A 154 8.81 3.28 12.28
N PHE A 155 7.64 2.87 11.78
CA PHE A 155 7.54 2.08 10.55
C PHE A 155 8.01 2.88 9.34
N ASN A 156 7.56 4.14 9.21
CA ASN A 156 7.99 5.00 8.10
C ASN A 156 9.50 5.28 8.17
N ALA A 157 10.04 5.49 9.38
CA ALA A 157 11.48 5.65 9.60
C ALA A 157 12.28 4.39 9.20
N LEU A 158 11.74 3.19 9.46
CA LEU A 158 12.33 1.93 8.99
C LEU A 158 12.38 1.86 7.46
N LEU A 159 11.28 2.22 6.78
CA LEU A 159 11.23 2.20 5.32
C LEU A 159 12.28 3.14 4.74
N TRP A 160 12.35 4.38 5.25
CA TRP A 160 13.40 5.33 4.86
C TRP A 160 14.82 4.81 5.13
N ALA A 161 15.07 4.25 6.32
CA ALA A 161 16.41 3.82 6.73
C ALA A 161 16.96 2.63 5.94
N LYS A 162 16.09 1.83 5.32
CA LYS A 162 16.51 0.73 4.41
C LYS A 162 17.21 1.27 3.16
N ASP A 163 16.82 2.44 2.71
CA ASP A 163 17.33 3.05 1.48
C ASP A 163 18.44 4.09 1.74
N HIS A 164 18.59 4.58 2.98
CA HIS A 164 19.42 5.76 3.29
C HIS A 164 20.47 5.58 4.40
N LEU A 165 20.34 4.58 5.28
CA LEU A 165 21.35 4.27 6.31
C LEU A 165 22.23 3.11 5.89
#